data_AF-A0A0B0D1Y1-F1
#
_entry.id   AF-A0A0B0D1Y1-F1
#
_cell.length_a   1.000
_cell.length_b   1.000
_cell.length_c   1.000
_cell.angle_alpha   90.00
_cell.angle_beta   90.00
_cell.angle_gamma   90.00
#
_symmetry.space_group_name_H-M   'P 1'
#
loop_
_entity.id
_entity.type
_entity.pdbx_description
1 polymer ?
#
loop_
_entity_poly.entity_id
_entity_poly.type
_entity_poly.pdbx_seq_one_letter_code
_entity_poly.pdbx_strand_id
1 'polypeptide(L)'
;MDKNEMHESKAGAEQCPVSHHKTEEESAVTTAKVGTTNKDWWPNQLNLDILRQHDKKTNPMGEDFDYAEEFQKLDYDSLKQDLHNLMTDSQDWWPADYGHYGPL
;
A
#
# COMPACT_ATOMS: atom_id res chain seq x y z
N MET A 1 44.29 9.41 -19.45
CA MET A 1 44.09 9.23 -18.00
C MET A 1 43.09 10.31 -17.57
N ASP A 2 41.90 10.06 -17.07
CA ASP A 2 41.23 8.82 -16.67
C ASP A 2 39.74 8.93 -17.01
N LYS A 3 39.17 7.78 -17.33
CA LYS A 3 37.77 7.57 -17.66
C LYS A 3 36.93 7.79 -16.40
N ASN A 4 35.90 8.63 -16.49
CA ASN A 4 34.79 8.56 -15.55
C ASN A 4 33.49 8.35 -16.34
N GLU A 5 33.45 7.22 -17.04
CA GLU A 5 32.22 6.54 -17.42
C GLU A 5 31.59 6.02 -16.13
N MET A 6 30.53 6.68 -15.66
CA MET A 6 29.48 6.04 -14.85
C MET A 6 28.13 6.61 -15.27
N HIS A 7 27.75 6.35 -16.53
CA HIS A 7 26.34 6.25 -16.89
C HIS A 7 25.84 4.90 -16.35
N GLU A 8 25.50 4.86 -15.06
CA GLU A 8 24.78 3.73 -14.51
C GLU A 8 23.31 3.87 -14.91
N SER A 9 22.98 3.36 -16.09
CA SER A 9 21.61 3.12 -16.51
C SER A 9 21.01 2.03 -15.64
N LYS A 10 20.42 2.40 -14.49
CA LYS A 10 19.51 1.51 -13.76
C LYS A 10 18.14 1.48 -14.45
N ALA A 11 18.10 0.91 -15.65
CA ALA A 11 16.88 0.34 -16.20
C ALA A 11 16.95 -1.16 -15.93
N GLY A 12 16.28 -1.66 -14.89
CA GLY A 12 16.24 -3.12 -14.69
C GLY A 12 15.58 -3.68 -13.44
N ALA A 13 15.36 -2.91 -12.37
CA ALA A 13 14.87 -3.50 -11.12
C ALA A 13 13.43 -3.12 -10.72
N GLU A 14 12.90 -1.96 -11.15
CA GLU A 14 11.65 -1.41 -10.59
C GLU A 14 10.67 -0.86 -11.64
N GLN A 15 10.96 -1.02 -12.95
CA GLN A 15 10.07 -0.57 -14.01
C GLN A 15 9.04 -1.66 -14.35
N CYS A 16 7.75 -1.32 -14.34
CA CYS A 16 6.71 -2.22 -14.86
C CYS A 16 7.01 -2.56 -16.34
N PRO A 17 7.17 -3.85 -16.70
CA PRO A 17 7.61 -4.26 -18.03
C PRO A 17 6.56 -3.98 -19.13
N VAL A 18 5.30 -3.78 -18.76
CA VAL A 18 4.22 -3.35 -19.67
C VAL A 18 3.74 -1.98 -19.24
N SER A 19 4.17 -0.95 -19.97
CA SER A 19 3.50 0.34 -19.93
C SER A 19 2.22 0.22 -20.74
N HIS A 20 1.05 0.26 -20.11
CA HIS A 20 -0.22 0.33 -20.83
C HIS A 20 -0.28 1.65 -21.62
N HIS A 21 0.20 1.64 -22.87
CA HIS A 21 -0.23 2.58 -23.89
C HIS A 21 -1.71 2.33 -24.14
N LYS A 22 -2.60 3.15 -23.57
CA LYS A 22 -4.02 3.13 -23.93
C LYS A 22 -4.33 4.30 -24.85
N THR A 23 -4.81 3.94 -26.04
CA THR A 23 -5.76 4.72 -26.83
C THR A 23 -6.87 5.26 -25.93
N GLU A 24 -7.35 6.44 -26.29
CA GLU A 24 -8.21 7.35 -25.54
C GLU A 24 -9.63 6.83 -25.26
N GLU A 25 -9.83 5.64 -24.69
CA GLU A 25 -11.17 5.24 -24.20
C GLU A 25 -11.07 4.06 -23.21
N GLU A 26 -11.73 4.23 -22.06
CA GLU A 26 -11.92 3.27 -20.95
C GLU A 26 -10.68 2.76 -20.18
N SER A 27 -10.58 3.19 -18.92
CA SER A 27 -11.09 2.40 -17.79
C SER A 27 -10.49 2.93 -16.49
N ALA A 28 -11.37 3.33 -15.57
CA ALA A 28 -11.04 3.83 -14.25
C ALA A 28 -10.46 2.71 -13.37
N VAL A 29 -9.20 2.84 -12.93
CA VAL A 29 -8.69 2.50 -11.59
C VAL A 29 -7.30 3.17 -11.43
N THR A 30 -7.22 4.10 -10.48
CA THR A 30 -6.02 4.77 -9.90
C THR A 30 -5.04 5.48 -10.84
N THR A 31 -4.98 6.80 -10.67
CA THR A 31 -4.07 7.78 -11.30
C THR A 31 -2.59 7.54 -10.99
N ALA A 32 -1.99 6.50 -11.56
CA ALA A 32 -0.54 6.50 -11.76
C ALA A 32 -0.22 7.52 -12.84
N LYS A 33 0.60 8.53 -12.53
CA LYS A 33 1.13 9.45 -13.55
C LYS A 33 1.97 8.62 -14.51
N VAL A 34 1.39 8.29 -15.67
CA VAL A 34 2.07 7.57 -16.75
C VAL A 34 2.95 8.58 -17.49
N GLY A 35 4.12 8.89 -16.94
CA GLY A 35 5.09 9.82 -17.52
C GLY A 35 6.29 10.08 -16.62
N THR A 36 7.37 10.62 -17.19
CA THR A 36 8.55 11.01 -16.40
C THR A 36 8.17 12.06 -15.36
N THR A 37 8.63 11.85 -14.13
CA THR A 37 8.38 12.69 -12.96
C THR A 37 9.62 13.51 -12.61
N ASN A 38 9.48 14.50 -11.73
CA ASN A 38 10.63 15.30 -11.27
C ASN A 38 11.72 14.45 -10.59
N LYS A 39 11.36 13.32 -9.98
CA LYS A 39 12.34 12.40 -9.38
C LYS A 39 13.20 11.70 -10.43
N ASP A 40 12.64 11.45 -11.61
CA ASP A 40 13.37 10.84 -12.73
C ASP A 40 14.39 11.82 -13.32
N TRP A 41 14.04 13.11 -13.39
CA TRP A 41 14.93 14.17 -13.88
C TRP A 41 15.98 14.60 -12.86
N TRP A 42 15.63 14.65 -11.58
CA TRP A 42 16.51 15.07 -10.49
C TRP A 42 16.51 14.05 -9.34
N PRO A 43 17.21 12.91 -9.50
CA PRO A 43 17.17 11.81 -8.54
C PRO A 43 17.70 12.17 -7.15
N ASN A 44 18.59 13.17 -7.05
CA ASN A 44 19.17 13.63 -5.78
C ASN A 44 18.48 14.87 -5.20
N GLN A 45 17.31 15.27 -5.71
CA GLN A 45 16.54 16.39 -5.16
C GLN A 45 16.01 16.06 -3.75
N LEU A 46 16.01 17.05 -2.85
CA LEU A 46 15.42 16.90 -1.52
C LEU A 46 13.95 16.47 -1.62
N ASN A 47 13.63 15.33 -1.01
CA ASN A 47 12.28 14.76 -1.03
C ASN A 47 11.41 15.37 0.08
N LEU A 48 10.42 16.18 -0.30
CA LEU A 48 9.44 16.78 0.63
C LEU A 48 8.16 15.95 0.76
N ASP A 49 8.03 14.83 0.04
CA ASP A 49 6.81 14.02 0.03
C ASP A 49 6.51 13.42 1.41
N ILE A 50 7.55 13.17 2.22
CA ILE A 50 7.45 12.74 3.62
C ILE A 50 6.57 13.68 4.45
N LEU A 51 6.64 14.98 4.22
CA LEU A 51 5.93 15.97 5.04
C LEU A 51 4.42 16.01 4.75
N ARG A 52 3.97 15.33 3.70
CA ARG A 52 2.55 15.22 3.33
C ARG A 52 2.01 13.79 3.42
N GLN A 53 2.77 12.87 4.02
CA GLN A 53 2.28 11.53 4.32
C GLN A 53 1.23 11.62 5.44
N HIS A 54 0.17 10.80 5.34
CA HIS A 54 -0.91 10.73 6.34
C HIS A 54 -1.65 12.06 6.60
N ASP A 55 -1.84 12.88 5.56
CA ASP A 55 -2.70 14.07 5.64
C ASP A 55 -4.16 13.68 5.92
N LYS A 56 -4.89 14.52 6.67
CA LYS A 56 -6.30 14.36 7.06
C LYS A 56 -7.21 14.16 5.86
N LYS A 57 -6.90 14.79 4.72
CA LYS A 57 -7.69 14.66 3.48
C LYS A 57 -7.82 13.23 2.96
N THR A 58 -6.84 12.38 3.28
CA THR A 58 -6.83 10.98 2.86
C THR A 58 -7.40 10.04 3.92
N ASN A 59 -7.70 10.54 5.12
CA ASN A 59 -8.26 9.74 6.20
C ASN A 59 -9.79 9.59 5.99
N PRO A 60 -10.32 8.37 5.77
CA PRO A 60 -11.75 8.17 5.57
C PRO A 60 -12.59 8.29 6.85
N MET A 61 -11.97 8.30 8.04
CA MET A 61 -12.68 8.29 9.32
C MET A 61 -13.31 9.63 9.71
N GLY A 62 -12.99 10.73 9.00
CA GLY A 62 -13.46 12.07 9.33
C GLY A 62 -12.60 12.80 10.37
N GLU A 63 -12.81 14.11 10.51
CA GLU A 63 -11.96 14.97 11.35
C GLU A 63 -12.20 14.81 12.85
N ASP A 64 -13.42 14.41 13.23
CA ASP A 64 -13.86 14.31 14.63
C ASP A 64 -13.70 12.90 15.22
N PHE A 65 -13.16 11.94 14.47
CA PHE A 65 -13.03 10.55 14.91
C PHE A 65 -11.85 10.35 15.87
N ASP A 66 -12.14 9.84 17.06
CA ASP A 66 -11.14 9.44 18.06
C ASP A 66 -11.12 7.92 18.24
N TYR A 67 -10.06 7.27 17.73
CA TYR A 67 -9.87 5.83 17.85
C TYR A 67 -9.78 5.37 19.31
N ALA A 68 -9.16 6.14 20.19
CA ALA A 68 -8.99 5.74 21.58
C ALA A 68 -10.31 5.78 22.35
N GLU A 69 -11.19 6.73 22.03
CA GLU A 69 -12.54 6.80 22.60
C GLU A 69 -13.40 5.62 22.11
N GLU A 70 -13.41 5.36 20.80
CA GLU A 70 -14.21 4.26 20.23
C GLU A 70 -13.70 2.89 20.68
N PHE A 71 -12.37 2.71 20.80
CA PHE A 71 -11.80 1.47 21.30
C PHE A 71 -12.18 1.18 22.75
N GLN A 72 -12.38 2.20 23.59
CA GLN A 72 -12.83 2.00 24.98
C GLN A 72 -14.28 1.52 25.07
N LYS A 73 -15.10 1.81 24.06
CA LYS A 73 -16.51 1.37 23.98
C LYS A 73 -16.63 -0.07 23.47
N LEU A 74 -15.56 -0.62 22.89
CA LEU A 74 -15.54 -1.94 22.29
C LEU A 74 -15.66 -3.04 23.35
N ASP A 75 -16.51 -4.03 23.10
CA ASP A 75 -16.52 -5.27 23.88
C ASP A 75 -15.30 -6.11 23.48
N TYR A 76 -14.25 -5.98 24.29
CA TYR A 76 -12.97 -6.61 24.04
C TYR A 76 -13.01 -8.13 24.22
N ASP A 77 -13.85 -8.61 25.14
CA ASP A 77 -13.95 -10.05 25.42
C ASP A 77 -14.75 -10.75 24.33
N SER A 78 -15.83 -10.14 23.83
CA SER A 78 -16.56 -10.67 22.68
C SER A 78 -15.68 -10.70 21.43
N LEU A 79 -14.90 -9.63 21.18
CA LEU A 79 -13.98 -9.59 20.03
C LEU A 79 -12.97 -10.74 20.08
N LYS A 80 -12.37 -11.01 21.24
CA LYS A 80 -11.45 -12.15 21.40
C LYS A 80 -12.14 -13.47 21.14
N GLN A 81 -13.36 -13.64 21.65
CA GLN A 81 -14.12 -14.86 21.44
C GLN A 81 -14.41 -15.08 19.95
N ASP A 82 -14.83 -14.02 19.24
CA ASP A 82 -15.07 -14.07 17.79
C ASP A 82 -13.79 -14.42 17.02
N LEU A 83 -12.64 -13.88 17.43
CA LEU A 83 -11.35 -14.26 16.85
C LEU A 83 -11.03 -15.75 17.09
N HIS A 84 -11.23 -16.26 18.31
CA HIS A 84 -11.02 -17.68 18.59
C HIS A 84 -11.92 -18.61 17.78
N ASN A 85 -13.18 -18.20 17.55
CA ASN A 85 -14.10 -18.95 16.70
C ASN A 85 -13.61 -18.94 15.24
N LEU A 86 -13.26 -17.76 14.71
CA LEU A 86 -12.74 -17.58 13.35
C LEU A 86 -11.51 -18.45 13.10
N MET A 87 -10.64 -18.61 14.10
CA MET A 87 -9.43 -19.41 13.95
C MET A 87 -9.69 -20.86 13.55
N THR A 88 -10.89 -21.40 13.76
CA THR A 88 -11.27 -22.77 13.36
C THR A 88 -12.36 -22.82 12.27
N ASP A 89 -12.83 -21.66 11.81
CA ASP A 89 -13.87 -21.54 10.79
C ASP A 89 -13.27 -21.47 9.38
N SER A 90 -12.84 -22.63 8.87
CA SER A 90 -12.15 -22.74 7.59
C SER A 90 -13.01 -22.27 6.41
N GLN A 91 -12.47 -21.37 5.61
CA GLN A 91 -13.10 -20.81 4.42
C GLN A 91 -12.67 -21.56 3.15
N ASP A 92 -13.61 -21.86 2.26
CA ASP A 92 -13.34 -22.63 1.03
C ASP A 92 -12.31 -21.95 0.09
N TRP A 93 -12.26 -20.61 0.10
CA TRP A 93 -11.35 -19.82 -0.73
C TRP A 93 -9.93 -19.72 -0.14
N TRP A 94 -9.76 -20.02 1.15
CA TRP A 94 -8.47 -20.13 1.82
C TRP A 94 -8.53 -21.12 2.99
N PRO A 95 -8.46 -22.43 2.72
CA PRO A 95 -8.66 -23.45 3.75
C PRO A 95 -7.65 -23.34 4.89
N ALA A 96 -8.09 -23.60 6.12
CA ALA A 96 -7.22 -23.58 7.29
C ALA A 96 -6.33 -24.84 7.31
N ASP A 97 -5.02 -24.65 7.41
CA ASP A 97 -4.09 -25.76 7.61
C ASP A 97 -4.37 -26.45 8.95
N TYR A 98 -4.48 -27.78 8.92
CA TYR A 98 -4.82 -28.59 10.10
C TYR A 98 -6.16 -28.21 10.78
N GLY A 99 -7.03 -27.47 10.08
CA GLY A 99 -8.29 -26.98 10.62
C GLY A 99 -8.14 -25.79 11.57
N HIS A 100 -7.01 -25.08 11.57
CA HIS A 100 -6.80 -23.91 12.44
C HIS A 100 -5.87 -22.85 11.82
N TYR A 101 -6.32 -21.59 11.74
CA TYR A 101 -5.55 -20.45 11.19
C TYR A 101 -4.45 -19.89 12.11
N GLY A 102 -4.17 -20.51 13.26
CA GLY A 102 -3.25 -19.96 14.26
C GLY A 102 -1.76 -19.99 13.90
N PRO A 103 -1.27 -21.02 13.18
CA PRO A 103 0.12 -21.05 12.72
C PRO A 103 0.45 -20.13 11.52
N LEU A 104 -0.55 -19.47 10.94
CA LEU A 104 -0.41 -18.61 9.77
C LEU A 104 0.10 -17.19 10.12
#